data_AF-A0A0F5FK02-F1
#
_entry.id   AF-A0A0F5FK02-F1
#
_cell.length_a   1.000
_cell.length_b   1.000
_cell.length_c   1.000
_cell.angle_alpha   90.00
_cell.angle_beta   90.00
_cell.angle_gamma   90.00
#
_symmetry.space_group_name_H-M   'P 1'
#
loop_
_entity.id
_entity.type
_entity.pdbx_description
1 polymer ?
#
loop_
_entity_poly.entity_id
_entity_poly.type
_entity_poly.pdbx_seq_one_letter_code
_entity_poly.pdbx_strand_id
1 'polypeptide(L)'
;MAGQFDTAGRAIPVTVIGPGEAMPLPGPGVAVLRLEPETGHAHANGDYCPACEARSDVRAQLFDLLEGARQGLRPAFRSVLLDARALADVEPVVAALEGRLPARAMRDHTVGRRFRVAGVTA
;
A
#
# COMPACT_ATOMS: atom_id res chain seq x y z
N MET A 1 25.69 -6.72 -7.59
CA MET A 1 25.68 -5.62 -6.60
C MET A 1 24.37 -5.71 -5.82
N ALA A 2 24.40 -6.36 -4.65
CA ALA A 2 23.25 -6.45 -3.76
C ALA A 2 23.16 -5.14 -2.96
N GLY A 3 22.08 -4.39 -3.14
CA GLY A 3 21.78 -3.25 -2.28
C GLY A 3 21.58 -3.75 -0.85
N GLN A 4 22.43 -3.28 0.05
CA GLN A 4 22.39 -3.61 1.47
C GLN A 4 21.08 -3.09 2.07
N PHE A 5 20.15 -4.00 2.36
CA PHE A 5 18.93 -3.68 3.09
C PHE A 5 19.30 -3.45 4.55
N ASP A 6 19.26 -2.20 4.99
CA ASP A 6 19.47 -1.85 6.38
C ASP A 6 18.52 -2.67 7.28
N THR A 7 19.13 -3.58 8.04
CA THR A 7 18.45 -4.52 8.93
C THR A 7 18.57 -3.96 10.34
N ALA A 8 17.69 -3.02 10.72
CA ALA A 8 17.41 -2.67 12.13
C ALA A 8 16.18 -1.72 12.27
N GLY A 9 15.05 -2.26 12.75
CA GLY A 9 14.18 -1.57 13.70
C GLY A 9 13.08 -0.60 13.23
N ARG A 10 13.08 -0.04 12.00
CA ARG A 10 12.03 0.91 11.60
C ARG A 10 11.18 0.41 10.43
N ALA A 11 9.88 0.28 10.66
CA ALA A 11 8.91 -0.04 9.62
C ALA A 11 8.99 0.96 8.44
N ILE A 12 8.84 0.44 7.23
CA ILE A 12 8.89 1.17 5.97
C ILE A 12 7.74 2.20 5.96
N PRO A 13 8.05 3.50 5.81
CA PRO A 13 7.02 4.52 5.78
C PRO A 13 6.18 4.44 4.50
N VAL A 14 4.86 4.57 4.69
CA VAL A 14 3.85 4.70 3.63
C VAL A 14 3.23 6.09 3.73
N THR A 15 3.27 6.85 2.64
CA THR A 15 2.54 8.12 2.53
C THR A 15 1.33 7.90 1.66
N VAL A 16 0.14 8.15 2.19
CA VAL A 16 -1.13 7.95 1.49
C VAL A 16 -1.54 9.25 0.80
N ILE A 17 -1.73 9.21 -0.51
CA ILE A 17 -2.16 10.36 -1.31
C ILE A 17 -3.64 10.20 -1.61
N GLY A 18 -4.48 11.00 -0.93
CA GLY A 18 -5.93 10.97 -1.02
C GLY A 18 -6.52 11.80 -2.15
N PRO A 19 -7.85 11.74 -2.36
CA PRO A 19 -8.52 12.37 -3.49
C PRO A 19 -8.28 13.88 -3.55
N GLY A 20 -8.18 14.43 -4.77
CA GLY A 20 -7.94 15.87 -4.99
C GLY A 20 -6.47 16.31 -4.87
N GLU A 21 -5.60 15.47 -4.31
CA GLU A 21 -4.17 15.79 -4.15
C GLU A 21 -3.34 15.51 -5.41
N ALA A 22 -2.27 16.29 -5.58
CA ALA A 22 -1.30 16.05 -6.65
C ALA A 22 -0.36 14.90 -6.27
N MET A 23 -0.08 14.00 -7.23
CA MET A 23 0.94 12.97 -7.01
C MET A 23 2.34 13.61 -7.04
N PRO A 24 3.11 13.54 -5.94
CA PRO A 24 4.50 14.01 -5.97
C PRO A 24 5.34 13.13 -6.89
N LEU A 25 6.36 13.73 -7.53
CA LEU A 25 7.31 12.97 -8.32
C LEU A 25 8.13 12.04 -7.39
N PRO A 26 8.13 10.71 -7.61
CA PRO A 26 8.85 9.80 -6.74
C PRO A 26 10.37 9.99 -6.90
N GLY A 27 11.04 10.23 -5.78
CA GLY A 27 12.49 10.25 -5.71
C GLY A 27 13.12 8.84 -5.76
N PRO A 28 14.46 8.75 -5.80
CA PRO A 28 15.14 7.46 -5.76
C PRO A 28 14.82 6.68 -4.48
N GLY A 29 14.61 5.37 -4.63
CA GLY A 29 14.25 4.46 -3.53
C GLY A 29 12.80 4.59 -3.03
N VAL A 30 11.95 5.33 -3.76
CA VAL A 30 10.51 5.42 -3.48
C VAL A 30 9.76 4.47 -4.40
N ALA A 31 9.05 3.50 -3.82
CA ALA A 31 8.11 2.69 -4.57
C ALA A 31 6.77 3.43 -4.67
N VAL A 32 6.13 3.37 -5.84
CA VAL A 32 4.76 3.88 -6.04
C VAL A 32 3.84 2.68 -6.17
N LEU A 33 2.80 2.65 -5.34
CA LEU A 33 1.73 1.66 -5.37
C LEU A 33 0.43 2.40 -5.68
N ARG A 34 -0.34 1.95 -6.67
CA ARG A 34 -1.60 2.59 -7.04
C ARG A 34 -2.77 1.69 -6.70
N LEU A 35 -3.69 2.23 -5.90
CA LEU A 35 -4.99 1.61 -5.69
C LEU A 35 -5.86 1.99 -6.88
N GLU A 36 -6.20 1.00 -7.69
CA GLU A 36 -7.13 1.20 -8.79
C GLU A 36 -8.53 1.47 -8.22
N PRO A 37 -9.31 2.39 -8.81
CA PRO A 37 -10.73 2.46 -8.52
C PRO A 37 -11.37 1.13 -8.91
N GLU A 38 -12.45 0.76 -8.22
CA GLU A 38 -13.17 -0.47 -8.53
C GLU A 38 -13.80 -0.31 -9.93
N THR A 39 -13.30 -1.08 -10.90
CA THR A 39 -13.59 -0.84 -12.32
C THR A 39 -14.84 -1.60 -12.78
N GLY A 40 -15.87 -0.88 -13.25
CA GLY A 40 -16.76 -1.35 -14.31
C GLY A 40 -17.74 -2.49 -14.03
N HIS A 41 -17.92 -2.90 -12.78
CA HIS A 41 -18.97 -3.84 -12.36
C HIS A 41 -20.18 -3.09 -11.77
N ALA A 42 -21.35 -3.74 -11.72
CA ALA A 42 -22.63 -3.09 -11.38
C ALA A 42 -22.81 -2.85 -9.86
N HIS A 43 -21.89 -2.11 -9.24
CA HIS A 43 -21.99 -1.68 -7.85
C HIS A 43 -21.24 -0.35 -7.64
N ALA A 44 -21.60 0.41 -6.60
CA ALA A 44 -20.95 1.66 -6.27
C ALA A 44 -19.58 1.42 -5.62
N ASN A 45 -18.73 2.45 -5.60
CA ASN A 45 -17.47 2.41 -4.84
C ASN A 45 -17.78 2.21 -3.35
N GLY A 46 -17.18 1.19 -2.73
CA GLY A 46 -17.41 0.84 -1.32
C GLY A 46 -18.47 -0.25 -1.09
N ASP A 47 -19.20 -0.65 -2.12
CA ASP A 47 -20.03 -1.87 -2.06
C ASP A 47 -19.16 -3.13 -2.04
N TYR A 48 -19.59 -4.16 -1.30
CA TYR A 48 -18.82 -5.41 -1.19
C TYR A 48 -18.78 -6.18 -2.52
N CYS A 49 -17.59 -6.35 -3.06
CA CYS A 49 -17.31 -7.20 -4.21
C CYS A 49 -16.07 -8.07 -3.95
N PRO A 50 -16.16 -9.41 -3.92
CA PRO A 50 -15.02 -10.28 -3.62
C PRO A 50 -13.85 -10.12 -4.60
N ALA A 51 -14.15 -9.84 -5.88
CA ALA A 51 -13.14 -9.65 -6.92
C ALA A 51 -12.42 -8.31 -6.76
N CYS A 52 -13.15 -7.27 -6.36
CA CYS A 52 -12.56 -5.96 -6.16
C CYS A 52 -11.85 -5.88 -4.80
N GLU A 53 -12.41 -6.42 -3.71
CA GLU A 53 -11.74 -6.54 -2.41
C GLU A 53 -10.37 -7.22 -2.56
N ALA A 54 -10.26 -8.28 -3.37
CA ALA A 54 -8.98 -8.94 -3.63
C ALA A 54 -7.97 -8.08 -4.41
N ARG A 55 -8.45 -7.21 -5.32
CA ARG A 55 -7.59 -6.32 -6.14
C ARG A 55 -7.26 -5.00 -5.44
N SER A 56 -8.16 -4.47 -4.62
CA SER A 56 -8.02 -3.22 -3.87
C SER A 56 -7.44 -3.43 -2.45
N ASP A 57 -7.19 -4.69 -2.04
CA ASP A 57 -6.51 -5.01 -0.78
C ASP A 57 -5.07 -4.46 -0.76
N VAL A 58 -4.93 -3.28 -0.16
CA VAL A 58 -3.65 -2.60 0.05
C VAL A 58 -2.62 -3.49 0.75
N ARG A 59 -3.04 -4.39 1.65
CA ARG A 59 -2.10 -5.26 2.37
C ARG A 59 -1.57 -6.35 1.43
N ALA A 60 -2.41 -6.93 0.60
CA ALA A 60 -1.96 -7.87 -0.43
C ALA A 60 -0.94 -7.21 -1.37
N GLN A 61 -1.27 -6.02 -1.89
CA GLN A 61 -0.38 -5.31 -2.81
C GLN A 61 0.96 -4.90 -2.19
N LEU A 62 0.98 -4.44 -0.93
CA LEU A 62 2.21 -4.12 -0.21
C LEU A 62 3.07 -5.36 0.09
N PHE A 63 2.42 -6.49 0.38
CA PHE A 63 3.11 -7.76 0.55
C PHE A 63 3.80 -8.18 -0.75
N ASP A 64 3.10 -8.13 -1.88
CA ASP A 64 3.64 -8.47 -3.20
C ASP A 64 4.77 -7.53 -3.61
N LEU A 65 4.66 -6.23 -3.29
CA LEU A 65 5.72 -5.25 -3.49
C LEU A 65 6.99 -5.63 -2.69
N LEU A 66 6.83 -5.99 -1.42
CA LEU A 66 7.93 -6.38 -0.54
C LEU A 66 8.59 -7.68 -1.00
N GLU A 67 7.81 -8.70 -1.32
CA GLU A 67 8.31 -9.99 -1.79
C GLU A 67 9.00 -9.87 -3.15
N GLY A 68 8.42 -9.09 -4.08
CA GLY A 68 9.06 -8.79 -5.36
C GLY A 68 10.43 -8.12 -5.19
N ALA A 69 10.57 -7.18 -4.25
CA ALA A 69 11.86 -6.56 -3.97
C ALA A 69 12.86 -7.54 -3.31
N ARG A 70 12.40 -8.40 -2.39
CA ARG A 70 13.22 -9.44 -1.74
C ARG A 70 13.78 -10.46 -2.73
N GLN A 71 12.98 -10.81 -3.73
CA GLN A 71 13.36 -11.77 -4.77
C GLN A 71 14.18 -11.11 -5.91
N GLY A 72 14.44 -9.80 -5.84
CA GLY A 72 15.14 -9.07 -6.89
C GLY A 72 14.32 -8.85 -8.16
N LEU A 73 13.00 -9.14 -8.12
CA LEU A 73 12.06 -8.90 -9.22
C LEU A 73 11.64 -7.44 -9.32
N ARG A 74 11.89 -6.65 -8.26
CA ARG A 74 11.66 -5.21 -8.20
C ARG A 74 12.89 -4.51 -7.61
N PRO A 75 13.14 -3.24 -7.97
CA PRO A 75 14.15 -2.44 -7.30
C PRO A 75 13.91 -2.37 -5.78
N ALA A 76 15.00 -2.32 -5.01
CA ALA A 76 14.93 -2.05 -3.59
C ALA A 76 14.33 -0.65 -3.33
N PHE A 77 13.56 -0.53 -2.26
CA PHE A 77 12.91 0.72 -1.85
C PHE A 77 13.04 0.92 -0.34
N ARG A 78 12.92 2.18 0.09
CA ARG A 78 12.97 2.60 1.50
C ARG A 78 11.69 3.27 1.99
N SER A 79 10.77 3.59 1.07
CA SER A 79 9.48 4.21 1.36
C SER A 79 8.48 3.92 0.25
N VAL A 80 7.20 4.05 0.55
CA VAL A 80 6.10 3.86 -0.40
C VAL A 80 5.26 5.13 -0.49
N LEU A 81 4.97 5.56 -1.71
CA LEU A 81 3.87 6.46 -2.02
C LEU A 81 2.67 5.62 -2.46
N LEU A 82 1.57 5.75 -1.74
CA LEU A 82 0.33 5.05 -2.01
C LEU A 82 -0.63 6.00 -2.73
N ASP A 83 -0.81 5.81 -4.03
CA ASP A 83 -1.78 6.54 -4.85
C ASP A 83 -3.18 6.01 -4.53
N ALA A 84 -3.89 6.70 -3.63
CA ALA A 84 -5.27 6.41 -3.24
C ALA A 84 -6.24 7.49 -3.77
N ARG A 85 -5.81 8.33 -4.71
CA ARG A 85 -6.57 9.46 -5.24
C ARG A 85 -7.86 9.08 -5.97
N ALA A 86 -7.95 7.82 -6.40
CA ALA A 86 -9.11 7.27 -7.05
C ALA A 86 -10.18 6.77 -6.06
N LEU A 87 -9.87 6.70 -4.76
CA LEU A 87 -10.80 6.32 -3.71
C LEU A 87 -11.62 7.55 -3.25
N ALA A 88 -12.88 7.31 -2.91
CA ALA A 88 -13.71 8.33 -2.29
C ALA A 88 -13.34 8.60 -0.82
N ASP A 89 -12.85 7.58 -0.13
CA ASP A 89 -12.40 7.63 1.26
C ASP A 89 -11.14 6.79 1.43
N VAL A 90 -10.12 7.36 2.07
CA VAL A 90 -8.84 6.70 2.36
C VAL A 90 -8.80 6.07 3.75
N GLU A 91 -9.79 6.34 4.61
CA GLU A 91 -9.81 5.84 5.99
C GLU A 91 -9.75 4.30 6.09
N PRO A 92 -10.45 3.52 5.24
CA PRO A 92 -10.31 2.05 5.25
C PRO A 92 -8.89 1.58 4.95
N VAL A 93 -8.18 2.30 4.08
CA VAL A 93 -6.78 2.02 3.73
C VAL A 93 -5.88 2.32 4.92
N VAL A 94 -6.05 3.49 5.55
CA VAL A 94 -5.29 3.88 6.75
C VAL A 94 -5.54 2.88 7.89
N ALA A 95 -6.80 2.53 8.16
CA ALA A 95 -7.18 1.55 9.17
C ALA A 95 -6.56 0.18 8.93
N ALA A 96 -6.46 -0.27 7.68
CA ALA A 96 -5.80 -1.53 7.33
C ALA A 96 -4.29 -1.50 7.65
N LEU A 97 -3.62 -0.39 7.35
CA LEU A 97 -2.17 -0.21 7.56
C LEU A 97 -1.79 0.01 9.03
N GLU A 98 -2.69 0.59 9.81
CA GLU A 98 -2.54 0.78 11.25
C GLU A 98 -2.96 -0.44 12.08
N GLY A 99 -3.42 -1.52 11.43
CA GLY A 99 -3.86 -2.73 12.10
C GLY A 99 -5.19 -2.60 12.85
N ARG A 100 -5.99 -1.58 12.53
CA ARG A 100 -7.35 -1.38 13.06
C ARG A 100 -8.38 -2.33 12.43
N LEU A 101 -8.04 -2.95 11.30
CA LEU A 101 -8.83 -4.00 10.66
C LEU A 101 -8.27 -5.40 10.99
N PRO A 102 -9.12 -6.44 11.13
CA PRO A 102 -8.67 -7.78 11.44
C PRO A 102 -7.69 -8.32 10.38
N ALA A 103 -6.64 -8.97 10.85
CA ALA A 103 -5.76 -9.77 10.00
C ALA A 103 -6.46 -11.09 9.66
N ARG A 104 -6.51 -11.43 8.38
CA ARG A 104 -7.12 -12.65 7.85
C ARG A 104 -6.07 -13.65 7.35
N ALA A 105 -4.83 -13.22 7.12
CA ALA A 105 -3.75 -14.07 6.65
C ALA A 105 -2.36 -13.63 7.17
N MET A 106 -1.37 -14.53 7.05
CA MET A 106 0.04 -14.26 7.42
C MET A 106 0.64 -13.05 6.69
N ARG A 107 0.16 -12.76 5.48
CA ARG A 107 0.56 -11.56 4.71
C ARG A 107 0.21 -10.28 5.45
N ASP A 108 -0.95 -10.23 6.09
CA ASP A 108 -1.45 -9.04 6.80
C ASP A 108 -0.56 -8.74 8.02
N HIS A 109 -0.17 -9.78 8.75
CA HIS A 109 0.78 -9.66 9.86
C HIS A 109 2.16 -9.20 9.39
N THR A 110 2.61 -9.68 8.22
CA THR A 110 3.88 -9.25 7.64
C THR A 110 3.82 -7.76 7.29
N VAL A 111 2.73 -7.31 6.68
CA VAL A 111 2.54 -5.90 6.33
C VAL A 111 2.50 -5.02 7.58
N GLY A 112 1.68 -5.36 8.58
CA GLY A 112 1.58 -4.57 9.81
C GLY A 112 2.87 -4.47 10.63
N ARG A 113 3.83 -5.40 10.43
CA ARG A 113 5.17 -5.31 11.04
C ARG A 113 6.18 -4.54 10.19
N ARG A 114 5.98 -4.52 8.87
CA ARG A 114 6.98 -4.03 7.91
C ARG A 114 6.67 -2.65 7.38
N PHE A 115 5.42 -2.21 7.42
CA PHE A 115 4.98 -0.91 6.94
C PHE A 115 4.33 -0.11 8.07
N ARG A 116 4.41 1.22 7.97
CA ARG A 116 3.70 2.15 8.87
C ARG A 116 3.23 3.37 8.10
N VAL A 117 2.06 3.90 8.43
CA VAL A 117 1.61 5.19 7.89
C VAL A 117 2.53 6.28 8.43
N ALA A 118 3.10 7.08 7.52
CA ALA A 118 3.99 8.20 7.85
C ALA A 118 3.34 9.56 7.56
N GLY A 119 2.31 9.59 6.73
CA GLY A 119 1.52 10.77 6.41
C GLY A 119 0.32 10.41 5.53
N VAL A 120 -0.72 11.23 5.62
CA VAL A 120 -1.91 11.17 4.77
C VAL A 120 -2.13 12.58 4.25
N THR A 121 -2.30 12.72 2.94
CA THR A 121 -2.76 13.96 2.31
C THR A 121 -4.21 13.74 1.88
N ALA A 122 -5.11 14.63 2.25
CA ALA A 122 -6.54 14.50 2.00
C ALA A 122 -7.17 15.88 1.87
#